data_AF-A0A961S2G8-F1
#
_entry.id   AF-A0A961S2G8-F1
#
_cell.length_a   1.000
_cell.length_b   1.000
_cell.length_c   1.000
_cell.angle_alpha   90.00
_cell.angle_beta   90.00
_cell.angle_gamma   90.00
#
_symmetry.space_group_name_H-M   'P 1'
#
loop_
_entity.id
_entity.type
_entity.pdbx_description
1 polymer ?
#
loop_
_entity_poly.entity_id
_entity_poly.type
_entity_poly.pdbx_seq_one_letter_code
_entity_poly.pdbx_strand_id
1 'polypeptide(L)'
;DTLIRRLHRAYRTRWEIMGEALHTHMPQSAHVPSFGGTSFWVKGPQRLDSDELAVAAAKKGILIEPGRVTFGIEAPPRNFFRLAFSSIDEKKIEPGIRLLAELITNR
;
A
#
# COMPACT_ATOMS: atom_id res chain seq x y z
N ASP A 1 -16.94 -19.73 15.98
CA ASP A 1 -17.40 -18.67 15.08
C ASP A 1 -16.83 -18.87 13.66
N THR A 2 -17.70 -19.12 12.68
CA THR A 2 -17.34 -19.42 11.28
C THR A 2 -17.11 -18.17 10.43
N LEU A 3 -17.74 -17.04 10.77
CA LEU A 3 -17.59 -15.77 10.07
C LEU A 3 -16.21 -15.17 10.33
N ILE A 4 -15.79 -15.17 11.59
CA ILE A 4 -14.45 -14.69 12.00
C ILE A 4 -13.36 -15.47 11.26
N ARG A 5 -13.49 -16.80 11.17
CA ARG A 5 -12.53 -17.66 10.45
C ARG A 5 -12.47 -17.36 8.96
N ARG A 6 -13.62 -17.14 8.31
CA ARG A 6 -13.70 -16.81 6.88
C ARG A 6 -13.06 -15.45 6.60
N LEU A 7 -13.36 -14.44 7.41
CA LEU A 7 -12.79 -13.11 7.27
C LEU A 7 -11.28 -13.11 7.47
N HIS A 8 -10.80 -13.81 8.50
CA HIS A 8 -9.38 -13.97 8.78
C HIS A 8 -8.64 -14.64 7.60
N ARG A 9 -9.24 -15.66 6.97
CA ARG A 9 -8.67 -16.27 5.77
C ARG A 9 -8.60 -15.29 4.59
N ALA A 10 -9.68 -14.55 4.32
CA ALA A 10 -9.69 -13.56 3.24
C ALA A 10 -8.65 -12.45 3.45
N TYR A 11 -8.50 -11.95 4.69
CA TYR A 11 -7.48 -10.95 5.01
C TYR A 11 -6.07 -11.50 4.87
N ARG A 12 -5.84 -12.75 5.26
CA ARG A 12 -4.56 -13.43 5.07
C ARG A 12 -4.19 -13.53 3.59
N THR A 13 -5.10 -14.03 2.76
CA THR A 13 -4.86 -14.16 1.31
C THR A 13 -4.56 -12.80 0.67
N ARG A 14 -5.32 -11.75 1.00
CA ARG A 14 -5.06 -10.39 0.47
C ARG A 14 -3.75 -9.81 0.98
N TRP A 15 -3.39 -10.09 2.23
CA TRP A 15 -2.11 -9.66 2.80
C TRP A 15 -0.92 -10.35 2.11
N GLU A 16 -1.03 -11.66 1.83
CA GLU A 16 -0.01 -12.42 1.09
C GLU A 16 0.17 -11.85 -0.33
N ILE A 17 -0.92 -11.68 -1.09
CA ILE A 17 -0.88 -11.14 -2.45
C ILE A 17 -0.31 -9.72 -2.47
N MET A 18 -0.73 -8.85 -1.54
CA MET A 18 -0.22 -7.48 -1.45
C MET A 18 1.28 -7.46 -1.11
N GLY A 19 1.71 -8.31 -0.18
CA GLY A 19 3.12 -8.46 0.21
C GLY A 19 3.99 -8.92 -0.95
N GLU A 20 3.56 -9.95 -1.69
CA GLU A 20 4.25 -10.48 -2.87
C GLU A 20 4.33 -9.44 -4.00
N ALA A 21 3.23 -8.72 -4.27
CA ALA A 21 3.20 -7.68 -5.29
C ALA A 21 4.13 -6.51 -4.93
N LEU A 22 4.15 -6.07 -3.66
CA LEU A 22 5.07 -5.04 -3.19
C LEU A 22 6.53 -5.50 -3.27
N HIS A 23 6.81 -6.75 -2.92
CA HIS A 23 8.16 -7.32 -3.05
C HIS A 23 8.63 -7.33 -4.52
N THR A 24 7.75 -7.73 -5.44
CA THR A 24 8.06 -7.84 -6.87
C THR A 24 8.25 -6.48 -7.54
N HIS A 25 7.34 -5.53 -7.29
CA HIS A 25 7.30 -4.27 -8.03
C HIS A 25 7.96 -3.09 -7.31
N MET A 26 8.09 -3.17 -5.99
CA MET A 26 8.62 -2.09 -5.16
C MET A 26 9.52 -2.63 -4.03
N PRO A 27 10.60 -3.37 -4.35
CA PRO A 27 11.37 -4.16 -3.39
C PRO A 27 11.99 -3.36 -2.24
N GLN A 28 12.22 -2.06 -2.44
CA GLN A 28 12.79 -1.17 -1.42
C GLN A 28 11.74 -0.50 -0.53
N SER A 29 10.45 -0.70 -0.83
CA SER A 29 9.39 0.20 -0.35
C SER A 29 8.62 -0.28 0.87
N ALA A 30 8.66 -1.57 1.17
CA ALA A 30 7.89 -2.14 2.28
C ALA A 30 8.80 -2.87 3.25
N HIS A 31 8.70 -2.55 4.53
CA HIS A 31 8.93 -3.56 5.55
C HIS A 31 7.61 -4.32 5.67
N VAL A 32 7.58 -5.58 5.26
CA VAL A 32 6.41 -6.43 5.48
C VAL A 32 6.34 -6.70 6.99
N PRO A 33 5.37 -6.14 7.74
CA PRO A 33 5.22 -6.46 9.15
C PRO A 33 4.76 -7.92 9.28
N SER A 34 4.92 -8.55 10.45
CA SER A 34 4.21 -9.80 10.75
C SER A 34 2.72 -9.66 10.43
N PHE A 35 2.09 -10.70 9.86
CA PHE A 35 0.66 -10.67 9.51
C PHE A 35 -0.18 -10.12 10.67
N GLY A 36 -0.85 -9.00 10.41
CA GLY A 36 -1.66 -8.26 11.38
C GLY A 36 -2.17 -6.96 10.78
N GLY A 37 -3.41 -6.59 11.10
CA GLY A 37 -4.05 -5.37 10.59
C GLY A 37 -4.68 -5.51 9.20
N THR A 38 -4.96 -4.37 8.56
CA THR A 38 -5.72 -4.26 7.29
C THR A 38 -5.03 -3.39 6.25
N SER A 39 -3.78 -2.98 6.51
CA SER A 39 -3.02 -2.10 5.64
C SER A 39 -1.51 -2.30 5.74
N PHE A 40 -0.80 -1.99 4.65
CA PHE A 40 0.65 -1.87 4.64
C PHE A 40 1.08 -0.42 4.84
N TRP A 41 2.18 -0.24 5.56
CA TRP A 41 2.89 1.03 5.64
C TRP A 41 4.08 0.99 4.69
N VAL A 42 4.09 1.91 3.73
CA VAL A 42 5.04 1.90 2.62
C VAL A 42 5.90 3.15 2.66
N LYS A 43 7.21 2.96 2.56
CA LYS A 43 8.22 4.00 2.37
C LYS A 43 8.63 4.03 0.90
N GLY A 44 8.16 5.00 0.13
CA GLY A 44 8.65 5.22 -1.23
C GLY A 44 10.08 5.82 -1.28
N PRO A 45 10.60 6.04 -2.50
CA PRO A 45 11.88 6.74 -2.70
C PRO A 45 11.93 8.10 -2.01
N GLN A 46 13.13 8.57 -1.63
CA GLN A 46 13.28 9.81 -0.85
C GLN A 46 12.68 11.05 -1.52
N ARG A 47 12.70 11.12 -2.86
CA ARG A 47 12.13 12.24 -3.64
C ARG A 47 10.62 12.14 -3.84
N LEU A 48 9.98 11.04 -3.42
CA LEU A 48 8.55 10.86 -3.61
C LEU A 48 7.75 11.80 -2.71
N ASP A 49 6.74 12.42 -3.31
CA ASP A 49 5.68 13.12 -2.61
C ASP A 49 4.39 12.28 -2.63
N SER A 50 4.00 11.75 -1.47
CA SER A 50 2.81 10.89 -1.35
C SER A 50 1.49 11.63 -1.63
N ASP A 51 1.44 12.96 -1.47
CA ASP A 51 0.26 13.75 -1.84
C ASP A 51 0.04 13.77 -3.35
N GLU A 52 1.09 14.12 -4.08
CA GLU A 52 1.05 14.15 -5.53
C GLU A 52 0.83 12.75 -6.10
N LEU A 53 1.43 11.73 -5.47
CA LEU A 53 1.19 10.35 -5.82
C LEU A 53 -0.28 9.97 -5.62
N ALA A 54 -0.91 10.37 -4.51
CA ALA A 54 -2.32 10.08 -4.26
C ALA A 54 -3.22 10.68 -5.34
N VAL A 55 -2.97 11.92 -5.75
CA VAL A 55 -3.70 12.57 -6.85
C VAL A 55 -3.50 11.83 -8.18
N ALA A 56 -2.25 11.44 -8.50
CA ALA A 56 -1.95 10.73 -9.75
C ALA A 56 -2.51 9.30 -9.78
N ALA A 57 -2.41 8.58 -8.66
CA ALA A 57 -2.93 7.23 -8.48
C ALA A 57 -4.46 7.20 -8.57
N ALA A 58 -5.14 8.20 -8.00
CA ALA A 58 -6.60 8.29 -8.06
C ALA A 58 -7.11 8.40 -9.51
N LYS A 59 -6.39 9.11 -10.39
CA LYS A 59 -6.69 9.18 -11.84
C LYS A 59 -6.57 7.81 -12.55
N LYS A 60 -5.91 6.85 -11.92
CA LYS A 60 -5.75 5.46 -12.38
C LYS A 60 -6.62 4.46 -11.59
N GLY A 61 -7.51 4.94 -10.73
CA GLY A 61 -8.39 4.10 -9.92
C GLY A 61 -7.71 3.47 -8.70
N ILE A 62 -6.55 3.98 -8.29
CA ILE A 62 -5.81 3.51 -7.12
C ILE A 62 -5.91 4.57 -6.01
N LEU A 63 -6.39 4.17 -4.84
CA LEU A 63 -6.45 5.04 -3.66
C LEU A 63 -5.36 4.67 -2.68
N ILE A 64 -4.58 5.65 -2.26
CA ILE A 64 -3.57 5.54 -1.21
C ILE A 64 -3.81 6.65 -0.20
N GLU A 65 -3.36 6.45 1.04
CA GLU A 65 -3.43 7.50 2.06
C GLU A 65 -2.03 8.07 2.30
N PRO A 66 -1.80 9.37 2.03
CA PRO A 66 -0.54 10.02 2.34
C PRO A 66 -0.18 9.90 3.81
N GLY A 67 1.07 9.50 4.10
CA GLY A 67 1.49 9.12 5.45
C GLY A 67 1.87 10.28 6.36
N ARG A 68 2.10 11.48 5.82
CA ARG A 68 2.68 12.59 6.61
C ARG A 68 1.87 12.94 7.87
N VAL A 69 0.54 12.78 7.82
CA VAL A 69 -0.38 13.10 8.93
C VAL A 69 -0.21 12.18 10.15
N THR A 70 0.48 11.05 10.00
CA THR A 70 0.71 10.09 11.10
C THR A 70 2.03 10.33 11.83
N PHE A 71 2.94 11.15 11.28
CA PHE A 71 4.18 11.54 11.94
C PHE A 71 3.91 12.81 12.73
N GLY A 72 3.78 12.71 14.06
CA GLY A 72 3.50 13.86 14.94
C GLY A 72 4.68 14.83 15.11
N ILE A 73 5.33 15.22 14.01
CA ILE A 73 6.50 16.12 13.97
C ILE A 73 6.23 17.27 12.99
N GLU A 74 6.93 18.39 13.18
CA GLU A 74 6.72 19.62 12.40
C GLU A 74 7.05 19.47 10.91
N ALA A 75 8.09 18.71 10.58
CA ALA A 75 8.51 18.42 9.20
C ALA A 75 8.46 16.91 8.92
N PRO A 76 7.26 16.33 8.69
CA PRO A 76 7.10 14.90 8.49
C PRO A 76 7.67 14.44 7.13
N PRO A 77 8.19 13.20 7.03
CA PRO A 77 8.64 12.67 5.75
C PRO A 77 7.45 12.53 4.78
N ARG A 78 7.65 12.98 3.54
CA ARG A 78 6.58 13.04 2.52
C ARG A 78 6.45 11.76 1.69
N ASN A 79 7.44 10.89 1.76
CA ASN A 79 7.54 9.68 0.95
C ASN A 79 6.88 8.44 1.56
N PHE A 80 6.11 8.59 2.63
CA PHE A 80 5.37 7.47 3.24
C PHE A 80 3.89 7.50 2.88
N PHE A 81 3.27 6.34 2.77
CA PHE A 81 1.84 6.20 2.53
C PHE A 81 1.30 4.84 3.01
N ARG A 82 -0.02 4.76 3.17
CA ARG A 82 -0.72 3.55 3.60
C ARG A 82 -1.51 2.92 2.45
N LEU A 83 -1.45 1.60 2.35
CA LEU A 83 -2.21 0.79 1.41
C LEU A 83 -3.14 -0.16 2.16
N ALA A 84 -4.43 0.15 2.19
CA ALA A 84 -5.43 -0.77 2.72
C ALA A 84 -5.65 -1.95 1.75
N PHE A 85 -5.90 -3.15 2.27
CA PHE A 85 -6.17 -4.35 1.45
C PHE A 85 -7.46 -5.08 1.84
N SER A 86 -8.07 -4.74 2.99
CA SER A 86 -9.17 -5.52 3.57
C SER A 86 -10.42 -5.60 2.69
N SER A 87 -10.67 -4.64 1.81
CA SER A 87 -11.86 -4.56 0.96
C SER A 87 -11.57 -4.69 -0.55
N ILE A 88 -10.32 -4.95 -0.94
CA ILE A 88 -9.92 -5.04 -2.35
C ILE A 88 -10.17 -6.47 -2.86
N ASP A 89 -10.70 -6.59 -4.07
CA ASP A 89 -10.72 -7.88 -4.79
C ASP A 89 -9.28 -8.34 -5.02
N GLU A 90 -8.97 -9.58 -4.64
CA GLU A 90 -7.64 -10.19 -4.74
C GLU A 90 -7.04 -10.02 -6.14
N LYS A 91 -7.84 -10.15 -7.20
CA LYS A 91 -7.42 -10.03 -8.59
C LYS A 91 -7.02 -8.61 -9.01
N LYS A 92 -7.37 -7.61 -8.21
CA LYS A 92 -7.04 -6.19 -8.45
C LYS A 92 -5.78 -5.73 -7.73
N ILE A 93 -5.32 -6.49 -6.73
CA ILE A 93 -4.20 -6.07 -5.88
C ILE A 93 -2.91 -5.96 -6.70
N GLU A 94 -2.43 -7.05 -7.30
CA GLU A 94 -1.18 -7.04 -8.05
C GLU A 94 -1.19 -6.05 -9.23
N PRO A 95 -2.21 -6.01 -10.12
CA PRO A 95 -2.26 -5.01 -11.18
C PRO A 95 -2.23 -3.57 -10.67
N GLY A 96 -2.89 -3.30 -9.54
CA GLY A 96 -2.88 -1.99 -8.89
C GLY A 96 -1.49 -1.62 -8.37
N ILE A 97 -0.80 -2.55 -7.73
CA ILE A 97 0.56 -2.32 -7.21
C ILE A 97 1.57 -2.14 -8.34
N ARG A 98 1.49 -2.92 -9.42
CA ARG A 98 2.33 -2.72 -10.60
C ARG A 98 2.17 -1.31 -11.17
N LEU A 99 0.93 -0.86 -11.36
CA LEU A 99 0.64 0.48 -11.89
C LEU A 99 1.08 1.59 -10.92
N LEU A 100 0.94 1.37 -9.60
CA LEU A 100 1.44 2.29 -8.59
C LEU A 100 2.98 2.40 -8.65
N ALA A 101 3.68 1.29 -8.83
CA ALA A 101 5.13 1.27 -8.98
C ALA A 101 5.58 2.06 -10.23
N GLU A 102 4.90 1.87 -11.37
CA GLU A 102 5.15 2.63 -12.60
C GLU A 102 4.99 4.15 -12.37
N LEU A 103 3.97 4.58 -11.63
CA LEU A 103 3.76 5.99 -11.29
C LEU A 103 4.85 6.58 -10.39
N ILE A 104 5.50 5.74 -9.59
CA ILE A 104 6.61 6.14 -8.69
C ILE A 104 7.92 6.20 -9.47
N THR A 105 8.18 5.28 -10.39
CA THR A 105 9.40 5.23 -11.20
C THR A 105 9.45 6.31 -12.27
N ASN A 106 8.31 6.68 -12.85
CA ASN A 106 8.22 7.68 -13.93
C ASN A 106 8.29 9.15 -13.44
N ARG A 107 8.87 9.40 -12.25
CA ARG A 107 8.96 10.70 -11.59
C ARG A 107 10.39 11.06 -11.20
#